data_AF-A0A7C3DL50-F1
#
_entry.id   AF-A0A7C3DL50-F1
#
_cell.length_a   1.000
_cell.length_b   1.000
_cell.length_c   1.000
_cell.angle_alpha   90.00
_cell.angle_beta   90.00
_cell.angle_gamma   90.00
#
_symmetry.space_group_name_H-M   'P 1'
#
loop_
_entity.id
_entity.type
_entity.pdbx_description
1 polymer ?
#
loop_
_entity_poly.entity_id
_entity_poly.type
_entity_poly.pdbx_seq_one_letter_code
_entity_poly.pdbx_strand_id
1 'polypeptide(L)' 'MDSLAKLLVVTGLALAVSGALLWLLGGRGGTLLPGDIAWQRGPVRIYLPVVTCLMLSLVLTLVLWLFRR' A
#
# COMPACT_ATOMS: atom_id res chain seq x y z
N MET A 1 -29.83 2.32 -7.24
CA MET A 1 -28.94 1.22 -7.68
C MET A 1 -27.49 1.69 -7.71
N ASP A 2 -27.22 2.94 -8.11
CA ASP A 2 -25.87 3.53 -8.13
C ASP A 2 -25.15 3.57 -6.78
N SER A 3 -25.86 3.85 -5.68
CA SER A 3 -25.25 3.90 -4.34
C SER A 3 -24.71 2.55 -3.89
N LEU A 4 -25.42 1.46 -4.24
CA LEU A 4 -25.03 0.10 -3.88
C LEU A 4 -23.84 -0.36 -4.72
N ALA A 5 -23.81 -0.02 -6.02
CA ALA A 5 -22.66 -0.26 -6.89
C ALA A 5 -21.41 0.50 -6.42
N LYS A 6 -21.52 1.79 -6.07
CA LYS A 6 -20.41 2.57 -5.49
C LYS A 6 -19.89 1.95 -4.20
N LEU A 7 -20.78 1.50 -3.31
CA LEU A 7 -20.41 0.89 -2.03
C LEU A 7 -19.64 -0.43 -2.23
N LEU A 8 -20.05 -1.27 -3.18
CA LEU A 8 -19.31 -2.49 -3.54
C LEU A 8 -17.90 -2.18 -4.10
N VAL A 9 -17.78 -1.17 -4.97
CA VAL A 9 -16.48 -0.80 -5.55
C VAL A 9 -15.53 -0.28 -4.47
N VAL A 10 -16.01 0.59 -3.57
CA VAL A 10 -15.19 1.16 -2.48
C VAL A 10 -14.76 0.07 -1.49
N THR A 11 -15.66 -0.82 -1.09
CA THR A 11 -15.33 -1.91 -0.16
C THR A 11 -14.37 -2.94 -0.78
N GLY A 12 -14.54 -3.27 -2.07
CA GLY A 12 -13.60 -4.12 -2.80
C GLY A 12 -12.19 -3.53 -2.88
N LEU A 13 -12.08 -2.23 -3.15
CA LEU A 13 -10.80 -1.51 -3.14
C LEU A 13 -10.16 -1.50 -1.74
N ALA A 14 -10.94 -1.24 -0.70
CA ALA A 14 -10.44 -1.27 0.67
C ALA A 14 -9.91 -2.67 1.07
N LEU A 15 -10.62 -3.73 0.68
CA LEU A 15 -10.19 -5.12 0.87
C LEU A 15 -8.92 -5.46 0.08
N ALA A 16 -8.80 -5.03 -1.17
CA ALA A 16 -7.61 -5.25 -1.97
C ALA A 16 -6.38 -4.54 -1.38
N VAL A 17 -6.53 -3.29 -0.92
CA VAL A 17 -5.45 -2.51 -0.29
C VAL A 17 -5.03 -3.13 1.04
N SER A 18 -5.99 -3.51 1.89
CA SER A 18 -5.69 -4.18 3.17
C SER A 18 -5.06 -5.55 2.97
N GLY A 19 -5.51 -6.34 2.00
CA GLY A 19 -4.89 -7.61 1.62
C GLY A 19 -3.47 -7.45 1.08
N ALA A 20 -3.24 -6.46 0.22
CA ALA A 20 -1.90 -6.13 -0.28
C ALA A 20 -0.97 -5.69 0.87
N LEU A 21 -1.47 -4.87 1.79
CA LEU A 21 -0.75 -4.44 2.98
C LEU A 21 -0.40 -5.65 3.87
N LEU A 22 -1.35 -6.52 4.16
CA LEU A 22 -1.11 -7.75 4.92
C LEU A 22 -0.16 -8.71 4.22
N TRP A 23 -0.18 -8.81 2.89
CA TRP A 23 0.78 -9.61 2.13
C TRP A 23 2.20 -9.02 2.20
N LEU A 24 2.31 -7.69 2.08
CA LEU A 24 3.56 -6.95 2.24
C LEU A 24 4.12 -7.03 3.67
N LEU A 25 3.28 -6.99 4.71
CA LEU A 25 3.72 -7.11 6.10
C LEU A 25 3.94 -8.57 6.53
N GLY A 26 3.08 -9.49 6.08
CA GLY A 26 3.10 -10.91 6.43
C GLY A 26 4.20 -11.72 5.74
N GLY A 27 4.68 -11.27 4.57
CA GLY A 27 5.82 -11.87 3.88
C GLY A 27 7.19 -11.45 4.43
N ARG A 28 7.25 -10.44 5.32
CA ARG A 28 8.52 -9.89 5.83
C ARG A 28 9.05 -10.67 7.04
N GLY A 29 9.24 -11.97 6.84
CA GLY A 29 10.29 -12.72 7.52
C GLY A 29 11.67 -12.23 7.03
N GLY A 30 12.16 -11.14 7.60
CA GLY A 30 13.59 -10.90 7.80
C GLY A 30 14.45 -10.36 6.64
N THR A 31 14.07 -10.41 5.36
CA THR A 31 14.94 -9.86 4.30
C THR A 31 14.18 -9.21 3.16
N LEU A 32 14.17 -7.86 3.17
CA LEU A 32 14.27 -6.99 2.00
C LEU A 32 13.53 -7.44 0.73
N LEU A 33 12.33 -6.88 0.51
CA LEU A 33 11.81 -6.81 -0.86
C LEU A 33 12.78 -5.99 -1.73
N PRO A 34 13.08 -6.41 -2.98
CA PRO A 34 13.95 -5.64 -3.88
C PRO A 34 13.24 -4.33 -4.23
N GLY A 35 13.58 -3.26 -3.50
CA GLY A 35 12.92 -1.95 -3.60
C GLY A 35 12.78 -1.19 -2.27
N ASP A 36 12.83 -1.89 -1.14
CA ASP A 36 12.99 -1.21 0.16
C ASP A 36 14.47 -0.89 0.37
N ILE A 37 14.80 0.39 0.50
CA ILE A 37 16.17 0.81 0.75
C ILE A 37 16.45 0.53 2.24
N ALA A 38 17.08 -0.62 2.53
CA ALA A 38 17.72 -0.82 3.83
C ALA A 38 19.16 -0.32 3.75
N TRP A 39 19.42 0.76 4.46
CA TRP A 39 20.77 1.24 4.64
C TRP A 39 21.27 0.78 6.01
N GLN A 40 22.35 0.00 6.01
CA GLN A 40 22.97 -0.48 7.24
C GLN A 40 24.42 -0.01 7.29
N ARG A 41 24.75 0.82 8.29
CA ARG A 41 26.13 1.20 8.64
C ARG A 41 26.34 0.94 10.13
N GLY A 42 27.18 -0.04 10.45
CA GLY A 42 27.49 -0.41 11.83
C GLY A 42 26.22 -0.82 12.62
N PRO A 43 25.95 -0.25 13.81
CA PRO A 43 24.77 -0.56 14.60
C PRO A 43 23.48 0.10 14.07
N VAL A 44 23.58 1.01 13.10
CA VAL A 44 22.43 1.78 12.60
C VAL A 44 21.84 1.09 11.37
N ARG A 45 20.53 0.86 11.42
CA ARG A 45 19.76 0.26 10.33
C ARG A 45 18.54 1.13 10.02
N ILE A 46 18.52 1.73 8.83
CA ILE A 46 17.44 2.57 8.35
C ILE A 46 16.69 1.80 7.27
N TYR A 47 15.38 1.61 7.45
CA TYR A 47 14.50 0.99 6.46
C TYR A 47 13.62 2.07 5.85
N LEU A 48 13.73 2.25 4.52
CA LEU A 48 12.89 3.17 3.76
C LEU A 48 11.93 2.35 2.88
N PRO A 49 10.65 2.24 3.29
CA PRO A 49 9.66 1.41 2.61
C PRO A 49 9.06 2.11 1.39
N VAL A 50 9.90 2.48 0.41
CA VAL A 50 9.57 3.35 -0.74
C VAL A 50 8.40 2.79 -1.57
N VAL A 51 8.39 1.48 -1.82
CA VAL A 51 7.34 0.81 -2.60
C VAL A 51 5.98 0.97 -1.93
N THR A 52 5.96 0.89 -0.59
CA THR A 52 4.74 1.03 0.22
C THR A 52 4.19 2.45 0.16
N CYS A 53 5.07 3.46 0.26
CA CYS A 53 4.68 4.86 0.10
C CYS A 53 4.14 5.15 -1.31
N LEU A 54 4.74 4.55 -2.34
CA LEU A 54 4.31 4.72 -3.73
C LEU A 54 2.92 4.12 -3.97
N MET A 55 2.69 2.89 -3.49
CA MET A 55 1.39 2.21 -3.54
C MET A 55 0.30 3.00 -2.83
N LEU A 56 0.60 3.50 -1.62
CA LEU A 56 -0.32 4.32 -0.84
C LEU A 56 -0.69 5.61 -1.61
N SER A 57 0.30 6.29 -2.19
CA SER A 57 0.09 7.50 -2.99
C SER A 57 -0.78 7.22 -4.21
N LEU A 58 -0.55 6.11 -4.92
CA LEU A 58 -1.33 5.70 -6.09
C LEU A 58 -2.81 5.47 -5.71
N VAL A 59 -3.06 4.72 -4.64
CA VAL A 59 -4.41 4.45 -4.11
C VAL A 59 -5.09 5.76 -3.74
N LEU A 60 -4.42 6.62 -2.98
CA LEU A 60 -4.98 7.89 -2.53
C LEU A 60 -5.31 8.80 -3.72
N THR A 61 -4.46 8.81 -4.74
CA THR A 61 -4.68 9.55 -5.99
C THR A 61 -5.90 9.01 -6.74
N LEU A 62 -6.05 7.68 -6.84
CA LEU A 62 -7.19 7.03 -7.50
C LEU A 62 -8.51 7.34 -6.79
N VAL A 63 -8.49 7.31 -5.45
CA VAL A 63 -9.64 7.64 -4.61
C VAL A 63 -10.02 9.10 -4.78
N LEU A 64 -9.06 10.03 -4.66
CA LEU A 64 -9.30 11.46 -4.87
C LEU A 64 -9.78 11.75 -6.29
N TRP A 65 -9.24 11.08 -7.30
CA TRP A 65 -9.68 11.21 -8.69
C TRP A 65 -11.13 10.76 -8.88
N LEU A 66 -11.52 9.65 -8.26
CA LEU A 66 -12.89 9.15 -8.29
C LEU A 66 -13.89 10.08 -7.57
N PHE A 67 -13.46 10.79 -6.52
CA PHE A 67 -14.28 11.77 -5.82
C PHE A 67 -14.29 13.16 -6.48
N ARG A 68 -13.33 13.47 -7.34
CA ARG A 68 -13.20 14.78 -8.02
C ARG A 68 -14.04 14.87 -9.31
N ARG A 69 -14.86 13.84 -9.60
CA ARG A 69 -15.88 13.82 -10.66
C ARG A 69 -17.24 13.47 -10.08
#